data_AF-A0A537PKL7-F1
#
_entry.id   AF-A0A537PKL7-F1
#
_cell.length_a   1.000
_cell.length_b   1.000
_cell.length_c   1.000
_cell.angle_alpha   90.00
_cell.angle_beta   90.00
_cell.angle_gamma   90.00
#
_symmetry.space_group_name_H-M   'P 1'
#
loop_
_entity.id
_entity.type
_entity.pdbx_description
1 polymer ?
#
loop_
_entity_poly.entity_id
_entity_poly.type
_entity_poly.pdbx_seq_one_letter_code
_entity_poly.pdbx_strand_id
1 'polypeptide(L)'
;MRMKSAIQAAVAALVAAACSTEPLAINSLAFEKRAPLPGQMGYLETIKYIDDGMKYIDPSSEFFVSYTGDMCFRGLVNHQLATFEFYTNYWCMNPQAVNNVDLLQDNITNINAVRLWCAHAAPQCARRLGYPNYLDTNPGIANSISLEITPYQPGRAALEHLVYLMGGNVHQAGALR
;
A
#
# COMPACT_ATOMS: atom_id res chain seq x y z
N MET A 1 19.63 -49.34 18.41
CA MET A 1 19.10 -48.58 17.27
C MET A 1 17.95 -47.67 17.73
N ARG A 2 18.24 -46.45 18.20
CA ARG A 2 17.25 -45.43 18.58
C ARG A 2 17.81 -44.07 18.21
N MET A 3 17.69 -43.67 16.94
CA MET A 3 18.24 -42.37 16.50
C MET A 3 17.67 -41.87 15.17
N LYS A 4 16.44 -42.26 14.80
CA LYS A 4 15.82 -41.81 13.52
C LYS A 4 14.51 -41.03 13.66
N SER A 5 13.90 -40.97 14.85
CA SER A 5 12.57 -40.36 15.02
C SER A 5 12.56 -38.89 15.46
N ALA A 6 13.70 -38.27 15.73
CA ALA A 6 13.74 -36.88 16.21
C ALA A 6 13.77 -35.83 15.08
N ILE A 7 14.13 -36.22 13.84
CA ILE A 7 14.38 -35.26 12.76
C ILE A 7 13.08 -34.88 12.00
N GLN A 8 12.04 -35.73 12.04
CA GLN A 8 10.79 -35.45 11.33
C GLN A 8 9.85 -34.46 12.06
N ALA A 9 10.03 -34.24 13.37
CA ALA A 9 9.20 -33.29 14.11
C ALA A 9 9.63 -31.82 13.92
N ALA A 10 10.88 -31.58 13.53
CA ALA A 10 11.42 -30.22 13.40
C ALA A 10 10.95 -29.50 12.11
N VAL A 11 10.60 -30.25 11.05
CA VAL A 11 10.21 -29.65 9.77
C VAL A 11 8.75 -29.18 9.77
N ALA A 12 7.87 -29.82 10.55
CA ALA A 12 6.46 -29.42 10.64
C ALA A 12 6.25 -28.13 11.45
N ALA A 13 7.14 -27.80 12.40
CA ALA A 13 7.02 -26.62 13.24
C ALA A 13 7.50 -25.31 12.54
N LEU A 14 8.26 -25.43 11.44
CA LEU A 14 8.76 -24.27 10.70
C LEU A 14 7.79 -23.74 9.63
N VAL A 15 6.71 -24.47 9.33
CA VAL A 15 5.77 -24.10 8.26
C VAL A 15 4.55 -23.33 8.77
N ALA A 16 4.21 -23.41 10.07
CA ALA A 16 3.01 -22.76 10.62
C ALA A 16 3.24 -21.31 11.11
N ALA A 17 4.50 -20.86 11.25
CA ALA A 17 4.82 -19.47 11.62
C ALA A 17 4.80 -18.50 10.43
N ALA A 18 4.51 -18.99 9.22
CA ALA A 18 4.20 -18.18 8.06
C ALA A 18 2.69 -18.02 7.90
N CYS A 19 1.96 -17.81 9.00
CA CYS A 19 0.68 -17.13 8.89
C CYS A 19 1.01 -15.71 8.45
N SER A 20 0.92 -15.45 7.14
CA SER A 20 0.63 -14.11 6.66
C SER A 20 -0.70 -13.74 7.30
N THR A 21 -0.66 -13.11 8.48
CA THR A 21 -1.78 -12.34 8.98
C THR A 21 -2.06 -11.34 7.89
N GLU A 22 -3.09 -11.61 7.09
CA GLU A 22 -3.68 -10.59 6.27
C GLU A 22 -3.87 -9.37 7.19
N PRO A 23 -3.40 -8.19 6.77
CA PRO A 23 -3.50 -7.03 7.61
C PRO A 23 -4.98 -6.78 7.86
N LEU A 24 -5.40 -6.93 9.12
CA LEU A 24 -6.75 -6.55 9.52
C LEU A 24 -6.95 -5.07 9.15
N ALA A 25 -8.02 -4.79 8.41
CA ALA A 25 -8.41 -3.44 8.03
C ALA A 25 -8.72 -2.63 9.28
N ILE A 26 -7.74 -1.84 9.73
CA ILE A 26 -7.78 -1.00 10.91
C ILE A 26 -7.26 0.38 10.49
N ASN A 27 -7.65 1.44 11.18
CA ASN A 27 -7.04 2.77 11.02
C ASN A 27 -6.42 3.15 12.37
N SER A 28 -5.23 2.59 12.63
CA SER A 28 -4.63 2.62 13.97
C SER A 28 -4.01 3.99 14.29
N LEU A 29 -4.53 4.64 15.33
CA LEU A 29 -3.98 5.91 15.87
C LEU A 29 -2.55 5.78 16.41
N ALA A 30 -2.07 4.56 16.70
CA ALA A 30 -0.72 4.35 17.22
C ALA A 30 0.39 4.77 16.22
N PHE A 31 0.03 5.00 14.95
CA PHE A 31 0.96 5.39 13.90
C PHE A 31 0.86 6.85 13.49
N GLU A 32 -0.01 7.64 14.11
CA GLU A 32 0.05 9.10 14.02
C GLU A 32 1.24 9.61 14.85
N LYS A 33 2.35 9.93 14.17
CA LYS A 33 3.61 10.32 14.82
C LYS A 33 3.85 11.82 14.84
N ARG A 34 3.27 12.55 13.89
CA ARG A 34 3.48 13.99 13.71
C ARG A 34 2.14 14.71 13.73
N ALA A 35 2.12 15.92 14.29
CA ALA A 35 0.96 16.80 14.21
C ALA A 35 0.73 17.26 12.75
N PRO A 36 -0.53 17.48 12.34
CA PRO A 36 -0.83 18.05 11.03
C PRO A 36 -0.25 19.45 10.89
N LEU A 37 0.20 19.78 9.68
CA LEU A 37 0.66 21.12 9.35
C LEU A 37 -0.53 22.09 9.38
N PRO A 38 -0.32 23.38 9.71
CA PRO A 38 -1.40 24.36 9.74
C PRO A 38 -2.21 24.39 8.43
N GLY A 39 -3.54 24.27 8.54
CA GLY A 39 -4.45 24.26 7.38
C GLY A 39 -4.54 22.93 6.63
N GLN A 40 -3.91 21.86 7.12
CA GLN A 40 -4.02 20.51 6.54
C GLN A 40 -4.88 19.59 7.41
N MET A 41 -5.40 18.52 6.79
CA MET A 41 -6.25 17.52 7.44
C MET A 41 -5.51 16.76 8.56
N GLY A 42 -6.25 16.31 9.57
CA GLY A 42 -5.73 15.40 10.58
C GLY A 42 -5.45 13.99 10.04
N TYR A 43 -4.86 13.12 10.85
CA TYR A 43 -4.52 11.74 10.44
C TYR A 43 -5.72 10.92 9.96
N LEU A 44 -6.75 10.77 10.79
CA LEU A 44 -7.95 10.01 10.42
C LEU A 44 -8.72 10.65 9.25
N GLU A 45 -8.74 11.98 9.18
CA GLU A 45 -9.36 12.72 8.08
C GLU A 45 -8.64 12.46 6.76
N THR A 46 -7.30 12.45 6.77
CA THR A 46 -6.49 12.17 5.59
C THR A 46 -6.69 10.74 5.11
N ILE A 47 -6.74 9.76 6.04
CA ILE A 47 -7.06 8.37 5.69
C ILE A 47 -8.43 8.28 5.03
N LYS A 48 -9.45 8.89 5.66
CA LYS A 48 -10.81 8.89 5.12
C LYS A 48 -10.87 9.53 3.74
N TYR A 49 -10.17 10.65 3.54
CA TYR A 49 -10.12 11.33 2.25
C TYR A 49 -9.56 10.44 1.13
N ILE A 50 -8.48 9.69 1.43
CA ILE A 50 -7.88 8.76 0.47
C ILE A 50 -8.83 7.59 0.18
N ASP A 51 -9.40 6.97 1.23
CA ASP A 51 -10.33 5.84 1.09
C ASP A 51 -11.59 6.22 0.31
N ASP A 52 -12.22 7.36 0.64
CA ASP A 52 -13.36 7.89 -0.09
C ASP A 52 -12.99 8.22 -1.55
N GLY A 53 -11.79 8.74 -1.79
CA GLY A 53 -11.28 9.08 -3.12
C GLY A 53 -11.04 7.86 -4.02
N MET A 54 -10.58 6.75 -3.44
CA MET A 54 -10.45 5.46 -4.13
C MET A 54 -11.83 4.84 -4.40
N LYS A 55 -12.71 4.83 -3.39
CA LYS A 55 -14.08 4.30 -3.48
C LYS A 55 -14.97 5.05 -4.47
N TYR A 56 -14.67 6.32 -4.70
CA TYR A 56 -15.35 7.11 -5.72
C TYR A 56 -15.07 6.59 -7.14
N ILE A 57 -13.86 6.08 -7.40
CA ILE A 57 -13.51 5.46 -8.69
C ILE A 57 -14.03 4.03 -8.77
N ASP A 58 -13.77 3.23 -7.74
CA ASP A 58 -14.22 1.84 -7.64
C ASP A 58 -14.74 1.56 -6.22
N PRO A 59 -16.05 1.30 -6.05
CA PRO A 59 -16.63 1.00 -4.73
C PRO A 59 -16.02 -0.23 -4.03
N SER A 60 -15.31 -1.10 -4.76
CA SER A 60 -14.61 -2.27 -4.21
C SER A 60 -13.18 -1.99 -3.76
N SER A 61 -12.64 -0.82 -4.10
CA SER A 61 -11.34 -0.35 -3.63
C SER A 61 -11.39 0.05 -2.16
N GLU A 62 -10.26 -0.11 -1.47
CA GLU A 62 -10.15 0.14 -0.03
C GLU A 62 -8.78 0.67 0.34
N PHE A 63 -8.75 1.59 1.31
CA PHE A 63 -7.53 2.07 1.93
C PHE A 63 -7.62 2.02 3.46
N PHE A 64 -6.55 1.55 4.10
CA PHE A 64 -6.43 1.58 5.55
C PHE A 64 -4.98 1.53 6.05
N VAL A 65 -4.79 1.76 7.35
CA VAL A 65 -3.48 1.61 8.03
C VAL A 65 -3.47 0.41 8.97
N SER A 66 -2.76 -0.64 8.57
CA SER A 66 -2.72 -1.91 9.30
C SER A 66 -2.28 -1.77 10.77
N TYR A 67 -2.50 -2.83 11.54
CA TYR A 67 -2.00 -2.92 12.91
C TYR A 67 -0.47 -2.81 13.04
N THR A 68 0.29 -3.08 11.97
CA THR A 68 1.75 -2.90 11.89
C THR A 68 2.17 -1.51 11.44
N GLY A 69 1.21 -0.64 11.09
CA GLY A 69 1.46 0.71 10.63
C GLY A 69 1.84 0.81 9.16
N ASP A 70 1.47 -0.21 8.39
CA ASP A 70 1.64 -0.20 6.95
C ASP A 70 0.40 0.41 6.29
N MET A 71 0.61 1.23 5.27
CA MET A 71 -0.44 1.75 4.40
C MET A 71 -0.84 0.64 3.43
N CYS A 72 -2.06 0.15 3.53
CA CYS A 72 -2.57 -0.96 2.75
C CYS A 72 -3.64 -0.50 1.78
N PHE A 73 -3.53 -0.99 0.56
CA PHE A 73 -4.34 -0.59 -0.57
C PHE A 73 -4.94 -1.80 -1.25
N ARG A 74 -6.22 -1.68 -1.60
CA ARG A 74 -6.89 -2.50 -2.59
C ARG A 74 -7.30 -1.55 -3.71
N GLY A 75 -6.59 -1.63 -4.84
CA GLY A 75 -6.90 -0.81 -6.01
C GLY A 75 -7.89 -1.49 -6.96
N LEU A 76 -8.13 -0.84 -8.10
CA LEU A 76 -9.04 -1.28 -9.16
C LEU A 76 -8.65 -2.66 -9.67
N VAL A 77 -9.40 -3.69 -9.29
CA VAL A 77 -9.06 -5.08 -9.60
C VAL A 77 -9.27 -5.37 -11.08
N ASN A 78 -8.23 -5.85 -11.77
CA ASN A 78 -8.42 -6.34 -13.14
C ASN A 78 -9.05 -7.74 -13.12
N HIS A 79 -10.38 -7.81 -13.18
CA HIS A 79 -11.14 -9.07 -13.14
C HIS A 79 -10.83 -10.04 -14.28
N GLN A 80 -10.24 -9.58 -15.39
CA GLN A 80 -9.85 -10.46 -16.50
C GLN A 80 -8.54 -11.20 -16.20
N LEU A 81 -7.67 -10.62 -15.38
CA LEU A 81 -6.39 -11.19 -14.98
C LEU A 81 -6.42 -11.80 -13.57
N ALA A 82 -7.41 -11.41 -12.74
CA ALA A 82 -7.61 -11.95 -11.41
C ALA A 82 -8.25 -13.35 -11.49
N THR A 83 -7.48 -14.38 -11.17
CA THR A 83 -8.01 -15.73 -10.93
C THR A 83 -8.87 -15.73 -9.66
N PHE A 84 -10.00 -16.45 -9.70
CA PHE A 84 -11.08 -16.38 -8.70
C PHE A 84 -10.67 -16.64 -7.23
N GLU A 85 -9.52 -17.25 -6.98
CA GLU A 85 -9.14 -17.74 -5.64
C GLU A 85 -8.44 -16.72 -4.75
N PHE A 86 -8.19 -15.49 -5.22
CA PHE A 86 -7.27 -14.64 -4.49
C PHE A 86 -7.74 -13.23 -4.10
N TYR A 87 -9.03 -12.87 -4.19
CA TYR A 87 -9.55 -11.50 -3.97
C TYR A 87 -9.26 -10.81 -2.61
N THR A 88 -8.45 -11.38 -1.72
CA THR A 88 -8.19 -10.90 -0.35
C THR A 88 -6.83 -10.19 -0.15
N ASN A 89 -5.92 -10.20 -1.14
CA ASN A 89 -4.59 -9.63 -0.93
C ASN A 89 -4.51 -8.10 -1.11
N TYR A 90 -4.27 -7.41 -0.01
CA TYR A 90 -3.92 -5.99 0.02
C TYR A 90 -2.46 -5.77 -0.34
N TRP A 91 -2.18 -4.67 -1.04
CA TRP A 91 -0.83 -4.21 -1.24
C TRP A 91 -0.44 -3.22 -0.15
N CYS A 92 0.57 -3.56 0.66
CA CYS A 92 0.92 -2.77 1.83
C CYS A 92 2.35 -2.23 1.77
N MET A 93 2.51 -0.94 2.01
CA MET A 93 3.81 -0.27 2.10
C MET A 93 3.98 0.42 3.44
N ASN A 94 5.16 0.25 4.05
CA ASN A 94 5.49 1.01 5.24
C ASN A 94 5.74 2.49 4.86
N PRO A 95 5.16 3.49 5.55
CA PRO A 95 5.35 4.90 5.21
C PRO A 95 6.81 5.34 5.27
N GLN A 96 7.67 4.69 6.08
CA GLN A 96 9.11 4.97 6.12
C GLN A 96 9.87 4.44 4.90
N ALA A 97 9.27 3.49 4.18
CA ALA A 97 9.83 2.93 2.97
C ALA A 97 9.39 3.70 1.72
N VAL A 98 8.50 4.68 1.83
CA VAL A 98 8.07 5.51 0.69
C VAL A 98 9.14 6.56 0.38
N ASN A 99 9.56 6.62 -0.87
CA ASN A 99 10.56 7.57 -1.36
C ASN A 99 9.93 8.79 -2.03
N ASN A 100 9.03 8.55 -2.98
CA ASN A 100 8.36 9.57 -3.77
C ASN A 100 6.94 9.11 -4.11
N VAL A 101 6.05 10.09 -4.27
CA VAL A 101 4.67 9.90 -4.68
C VAL A 101 4.52 10.60 -6.02
N ASP A 102 4.57 9.80 -7.09
CA ASP A 102 4.47 10.27 -8.46
C ASP A 102 3.03 10.32 -8.91
N LEU A 103 2.83 11.16 -9.90
CA LEU A 103 1.56 11.34 -10.53
C LEU A 103 1.58 10.68 -11.91
N LEU A 104 0.61 9.81 -12.17
CA LEU A 104 0.43 9.10 -13.44
C LEU A 104 -0.83 9.59 -14.13
N GLN A 105 -0.66 10.21 -15.29
CA GLN A 105 -1.78 10.63 -16.11
C GLN A 105 -2.01 9.59 -17.21
N ASP A 106 -3.17 8.93 -17.18
CA ASP A 106 -3.59 8.04 -18.25
C ASP A 106 -4.56 8.78 -19.19
N ASN A 107 -4.04 9.15 -20.36
CA ASN A 107 -4.81 9.84 -21.40
C ASN A 107 -5.70 8.88 -22.21
N ILE A 108 -5.59 7.56 -22.01
CA ILE A 108 -6.37 6.54 -22.72
C ILE A 108 -7.59 6.16 -21.88
N THR A 109 -7.38 5.82 -20.62
CA THR A 109 -8.46 5.39 -19.72
C THR A 109 -9.13 6.57 -19.01
N ASN A 110 -8.51 7.76 -19.01
CA ASN A 110 -8.89 8.94 -18.22
C ASN A 110 -8.90 8.68 -16.69
N ILE A 111 -8.35 7.55 -16.24
CA ILE A 111 -8.18 7.24 -14.83
C ILE A 111 -6.84 7.81 -14.39
N ASN A 112 -6.91 8.89 -13.62
CA ASN A 112 -5.72 9.44 -13.00
C ASN A 112 -5.26 8.53 -11.86
N ALA A 113 -3.95 8.36 -11.77
CA ALA A 113 -3.34 7.47 -10.78
C ALA A 113 -2.20 8.16 -10.05
N VAL A 114 -1.92 7.67 -8.84
CA VAL A 114 -0.76 8.02 -8.05
C VAL A 114 0.11 6.79 -7.90
N ARG A 115 1.42 6.96 -8.00
CA ARG A 115 2.39 5.87 -7.82
C ARG A 115 3.31 6.17 -6.65
N LEU A 116 3.24 5.35 -5.61
CA LEU A 116 4.18 5.40 -4.48
C LEU A 116 5.39 4.54 -4.82
N TRP A 117 6.60 5.08 -4.74
CA TRP A 117 7.82 4.32 -4.96
C TRP A 117 8.50 3.96 -3.64
N CYS A 118 9.04 2.75 -3.59
CA CYS A 118 9.88 2.30 -2.50
C CYS A 118 11.24 3.01 -2.54
N ALA A 119 11.77 3.36 -1.37
CA ALA A 119 13.12 3.82 -1.18
C ALA A 119 14.13 2.72 -1.51
N HIS A 120 15.25 3.11 -2.11
CA HIS A 120 16.30 2.16 -2.45
C HIS A 120 16.87 1.44 -1.22
N ALA A 121 16.87 2.11 -0.06
CA ALA A 121 17.28 1.54 1.22
C ALA A 121 16.26 0.55 1.83
N ALA A 122 15.07 0.39 1.24
CA ALA A 122 13.99 -0.47 1.72
C ALA A 122 13.57 -1.53 0.70
N PRO A 123 14.47 -2.43 0.25
CA PRO A 123 14.18 -3.41 -0.81
C PRO A 123 13.06 -4.41 -0.44
N GLN A 124 12.77 -4.61 0.84
CA GLN A 124 11.65 -5.41 1.32
C GLN A 124 10.29 -4.87 0.88
N CYS A 125 10.20 -3.57 0.58
CA CYS A 125 9.00 -2.91 0.07
C CYS A 125 8.62 -3.42 -1.33
N ALA A 126 9.62 -3.77 -2.16
CA ALA A 126 9.39 -4.25 -3.52
C ALA A 126 8.87 -5.70 -3.60
N ARG A 127 8.82 -6.41 -2.45
CA ARG A 127 8.49 -7.84 -2.38
C ARG A 127 7.11 -8.13 -1.83
N ARG A 128 6.39 -7.13 -1.31
CA ARG A 128 4.98 -7.28 -0.98
C ARG A 128 4.23 -7.17 -2.31
N LEU A 129 3.46 -8.18 -2.67
CA LEU A 129 2.70 -8.23 -3.92
C LEU A 129 1.20 -8.23 -3.58
N GLY A 130 0.45 -7.31 -4.18
CA GLY A 130 -1.02 -7.36 -4.25
C GLY A 130 -1.48 -7.84 -5.63
N TYR A 131 -2.79 -7.73 -5.93
CA TYR A 131 -3.28 -7.99 -7.30
C TYR A 131 -2.60 -7.10 -8.33
N PRO A 132 -2.41 -7.59 -9.58
CA PRO A 132 -2.35 -6.69 -10.72
C PRO A 132 -3.63 -5.87 -10.71
N ASN A 133 -3.51 -4.59 -10.38
CA ASN A 133 -4.60 -3.66 -10.56
C ASN A 133 -4.62 -3.21 -12.03
N TYR A 134 -5.73 -2.63 -12.47
CA TYR A 134 -5.89 -2.23 -13.87
C TYR A 134 -4.79 -1.26 -14.36
N LEU A 135 -4.15 -0.55 -13.42
CA LEU A 135 -3.10 0.44 -13.66
C LEU A 135 -1.68 -0.13 -13.55
N ASP A 136 -1.53 -1.36 -13.06
CA ASP A 136 -0.28 -2.09 -12.89
C ASP A 136 -0.45 -3.54 -13.32
N THR A 137 -0.29 -3.76 -14.62
CA THR A 137 -0.50 -5.06 -15.27
C THR A 137 0.69 -6.00 -15.14
N ASN A 138 1.75 -5.61 -14.43
CA ASN A 138 2.96 -6.42 -14.31
C ASN A 138 2.89 -7.28 -13.03
N PRO A 139 2.64 -8.59 -13.11
CA PRO A 139 2.49 -9.47 -11.94
C PRO A 139 3.83 -9.80 -11.23
N GLY A 140 4.89 -9.04 -11.51
CA GLY A 140 6.25 -9.29 -11.02
C GLY A 140 6.63 -8.52 -9.76
N ILE A 141 7.92 -8.58 -9.39
CA ILE A 141 8.51 -7.75 -8.32
C ILE A 141 8.44 -6.29 -8.76
N ALA A 142 7.60 -5.49 -8.11
CA ALA A 142 7.45 -4.07 -8.35
C ALA A 142 7.92 -3.28 -7.12
N ASN A 143 8.80 -2.31 -7.32
CA ASN A 143 9.26 -1.38 -6.28
C ASN A 143 8.35 -0.15 -6.15
N SER A 144 7.10 -0.24 -6.60
CA SER A 144 6.15 0.87 -6.58
C SER A 144 4.72 0.38 -6.50
N ILE A 145 3.82 1.16 -5.92
CA ILE A 145 2.38 0.92 -5.82
C ILE A 145 1.62 1.95 -6.64
N SER A 146 0.90 1.51 -7.67
CA SER A 146 0.01 2.38 -8.47
C SER A 146 -1.42 2.31 -7.95
N LEU A 147 -2.09 3.45 -7.76
CA LEU A 147 -3.44 3.55 -7.19
C LEU A 147 -4.25 4.55 -7.98
N GLU A 148 -5.51 4.23 -8.25
CA GLU A 148 -6.49 5.17 -8.75
C GLU A 148 -6.87 6.18 -7.66
N ILE A 149 -6.91 7.48 -7.99
CA ILE A 149 -7.39 8.49 -7.05
C ILE A 149 -8.01 9.70 -7.75
N THR A 150 -9.05 10.25 -7.13
CA THR A 150 -9.72 11.48 -7.54
C THR A 150 -9.71 12.52 -6.43
N PRO A 151 -9.51 13.81 -6.71
CA PRO A 151 -8.79 14.40 -7.84
C PRO A 151 -7.26 14.25 -7.70
N TYR A 152 -6.56 14.14 -8.83
CA TYR A 152 -5.14 13.81 -8.99
C TYR A 152 -4.14 14.60 -8.10
N GLN A 153 -4.18 15.93 -8.13
CA GLN A 153 -3.27 16.77 -7.34
C GLN A 153 -3.58 16.68 -5.83
N PRO A 154 -4.84 16.86 -5.38
CA PRO A 154 -5.18 16.65 -3.98
C PRO A 154 -4.92 15.23 -3.46
N GLY A 155 -5.10 14.22 -4.31
CA GLY A 155 -4.85 12.82 -3.96
C GLY A 155 -3.38 12.53 -3.65
N ARG A 156 -2.47 13.01 -4.50
CA ARG A 156 -1.02 12.95 -4.19
C ARG A 156 -0.70 13.69 -2.90
N ALA A 157 -1.17 14.93 -2.77
CA ALA A 157 -0.88 15.74 -1.59
C ALA A 157 -1.38 15.07 -0.30
N ALA A 158 -2.55 14.42 -0.34
CA ALA A 158 -3.09 13.65 0.78
C ALA A 158 -2.21 12.44 1.12
N LEU A 159 -1.71 11.70 0.12
CA LEU A 159 -0.80 10.57 0.35
C LEU A 159 0.56 11.03 0.90
N GLU A 160 1.15 12.08 0.33
CA GLU A 160 2.38 12.69 0.85
C GLU A 160 2.21 13.16 2.29
N HIS A 161 1.08 13.81 2.58
CA HIS A 161 0.72 14.27 3.91
C HIS A 161 0.54 13.12 4.90
N LEU A 162 -0.16 12.05 4.50
CA LEU A 162 -0.31 10.88 5.35
C LEU A 162 1.04 10.24 5.69
N VAL A 163 1.93 10.10 4.70
CA VAL A 163 3.29 9.61 4.94
C VAL A 163 4.01 10.51 5.93
N TYR A 164 3.89 11.84 5.80
CA TYR A 164 4.43 12.80 6.76
C TYR A 164 3.86 12.58 8.18
N LEU A 165 2.53 12.49 8.33
CA LEU A 165 1.85 12.27 9.61
C LEU A 165 2.30 10.98 10.30
N MET A 166 2.59 9.94 9.50
CA MET A 166 3.10 8.65 9.97
C MET A 166 4.62 8.63 10.20
N GLY A 167 5.26 9.79 10.08
CA GLY A 167 6.67 10.02 10.34
C GLY A 167 7.59 9.66 9.19
N GLY A 168 7.07 9.30 8.02
CA GLY A 168 7.87 9.03 6.83
C GLY A 168 8.41 10.31 6.20
N ASN A 169 9.32 10.16 5.24
CA ASN A 169 9.92 11.28 4.53
C ASN A 169 9.80 11.01 3.03
N VAL A 170 8.75 11.56 2.42
CA VAL A 170 8.70 11.62 0.96
C VAL A 170 9.70 12.68 0.55
N HIS A 171 10.69 12.32 -0.27
CA HIS A 171 11.42 13.32 -1.03
C HIS A 171 10.39 13.97 -1.94
N GLN A 172 9.96 15.19 -1.57
CA GLN A 172 9.25 16.04 -2.50
C GLN A 172 10.16 16.13 -3.72
N ALA A 173 9.82 15.41 -4.79
CA ALA A 173 10.42 15.63 -6.08
C ALA A 173 10.19 17.12 -6.33
N GLY A 174 11.29 17.87 -6.22
CA GLY A 174 11.25 19.32 -6.24
C GLY A 174 10.43 19.76 -7.44
N ALA A 175 9.63 20.81 -7.23
CA ALA A 175 8.98 21.62 -8.25
C ALA A 175 9.44 21.24 -9.66
N LEU A 176 8.61 20.50 -10.38
CA LEU A 176 8.77 20.40 -11.83
C LEU A 176 8.64 21.84 -12.34
N ARG A 177 9.81 22.43 -12.58
CA ARG A 177 10.02 23.65 -13.37
C ARG A 177 9.60 23.39 -14.80
#